data_AF-A0A920C5C9-F1
#
_entry.id   AF-A0A920C5C9-F1
#
_cell.length_a   1.000
_cell.length_b   1.000
_cell.length_c   1.000
_cell.angle_alpha   90.00
_cell.angle_beta   90.00
_cell.angle_gamma   90.00
#
_symmetry.space_group_name_H-M   'P 1'
#
loop_
_entity.id
_entity.type
_entity.pdbx_description
1 polymer ?
#
loop_
_entity_poly.entity_id
_entity_poly.type
_entity_poly.pdbx_seq_one_letter_code
_entity_poly.pdbx_strand_id
1 'polypeptide(L)'
;MVTNDLFLKQVKVKEFADSMKVGSARKLVKVPNENEDDIYTVVGVTAINEGYTEYDESAYFVMTDRHKVYLVAKSIGRRFKILEEDMDLLEGATNER
;
A
#
# COMPACT_ATOMS: atom_id res chain seq x y z
N MET A 1 13.14 14.60 0.06
CA MET A 1 14.07 13.44 0.01
C MET A 1 13.48 12.34 0.87
N VAL A 2 12.72 11.40 0.31
CA VAL A 2 12.29 10.21 1.06
C VAL A 2 12.26 9.06 0.07
N THR A 3 13.34 8.29 -0.02
CA THR A 3 13.38 7.10 -0.89
C THR A 3 14.67 6.33 -0.62
N ASN A 4 14.61 5.37 0.31
CA ASN A 4 15.16 4.02 0.14
C ASN A 4 15.22 3.20 1.44
N ASP A 5 15.14 3.80 2.63
CA ASP A 5 15.48 3.06 3.87
C ASP A 5 14.30 2.75 4.80
N LEU A 6 13.12 2.52 4.22
CA LEU A 6 11.96 1.99 4.95
C LEU A 6 11.95 0.46 5.02
N PHE A 7 12.79 -0.21 4.22
CA PHE A 7 12.81 -1.65 4.19
C PHE A 7 13.18 -2.23 5.57
N LEU A 8 12.41 -3.22 6.02
CA LEU A 8 12.49 -3.84 7.34
C LEU A 8 12.22 -2.92 8.54
N LYS A 9 11.76 -1.68 8.33
CA LYS A 9 11.29 -0.83 9.43
C LYS A 9 9.96 -1.33 9.96
N GLN A 10 9.80 -1.20 11.27
CA GLN A 10 8.56 -1.50 11.96
C GLN A 10 7.66 -0.27 11.99
N VAL A 11 6.38 -0.49 11.75
CA VAL A 11 5.37 0.57 11.60
C VAL A 11 4.08 0.18 12.29
N LYS A 12 3.37 1.18 12.82
CA LYS A 12 1.93 1.09 13.08
C LYS A 12 1.18 1.53 11.85
N VAL A 13 0.02 0.91 11.61
CA VAL A 13 -0.80 1.16 10.42
C VAL A 13 -2.16 1.68 10.85
N LYS A 14 -2.57 2.83 10.31
CA LYS A 14 -3.90 3.42 10.51
C LYS A 14 -4.92 2.79 9.58
N GLU A 15 -4.60 2.80 8.29
CA GLU A 15 -5.47 2.28 7.23
C GLU A 15 -4.67 1.47 6.21
N PHE A 16 -5.31 0.44 5.67
CA PHE A 16 -4.80 -0.32 4.54
C PHE A 16 -5.32 0.25 3.24
N ALA A 17 -4.46 0.24 2.23
CA ALA A 17 -4.82 0.58 0.86
C ALA A 17 -5.26 -0.67 0.10
N ASP A 18 -6.40 -0.60 -0.59
CA ASP A 18 -6.87 -1.65 -1.50
C ASP A 18 -7.41 -1.04 -2.81
N SER A 19 -7.70 -1.89 -3.78
CA SER A 19 -8.35 -1.51 -5.02
C SER A 19 -9.75 -2.13 -5.09
N MET A 20 -10.78 -1.29 -5.18
CA MET A 20 -12.16 -1.73 -5.38
C MET A 20 -12.60 -1.48 -6.82
N LYS A 21 -13.35 -2.41 -7.40
CA LYS A 21 -13.98 -2.21 -8.71
C LYS A 21 -15.24 -1.35 -8.55
N VAL A 22 -15.32 -0.24 -9.27
CA VAL A 22 -16.46 0.67 -9.31
C VAL A 22 -16.90 0.82 -10.76
N GLY A 23 -17.95 0.10 -11.15
CA GLY A 23 -18.38 0.02 -12.56
C GLY A 23 -17.30 -0.62 -13.44
N SER A 24 -16.89 0.09 -14.50
CA SER A 24 -15.78 -0.30 -15.37
C SER A 24 -14.41 0.05 -14.77
N ALA A 25 -14.33 0.90 -13.74
CA ALA A 25 -13.06 1.39 -13.20
C ALA A 25 -12.59 0.65 -11.93
N ARG A 26 -11.32 0.84 -11.58
CA ARG A 26 -10.77 0.57 -10.25
C ARG A 26 -10.47 1.87 -9.53
N LYS A 27 -10.80 1.88 -8.23
CA LYS A 27 -10.55 2.99 -7.34
C LYS A 27 -9.75 2.51 -6.12
N LEU A 28 -8.81 3.33 -5.69
CA LEU A 28 -8.12 3.20 -4.41
C LEU A 28 -9.15 3.41 -3.30
N VAL A 29 -9.17 2.48 -2.37
CA VAL A 29 -9.99 2.58 -1.15
C VAL A 29 -9.10 2.38 0.05
N LYS A 30 -9.42 3.09 1.14
CA LYS A 30 -8.80 2.91 2.44
C LYS A 30 -9.71 2.03 3.30
N VAL A 31 -9.11 1.06 3.97
CA VAL A 31 -9.79 0.14 4.88
C VAL A 31 -9.17 0.33 6.27
N PRO A 32 -9.96 0.67 7.30
CA PRO A 32 -9.45 0.84 8.65
C PRO A 32 -8.70 -0.40 9.14
N ASN A 33 -7.58 -0.19 9.83
CA ASN A 33 -6.92 -1.26 10.56
C ASN A 33 -7.62 -1.47 11.91
N GLU A 34 -8.45 -2.51 12.02
CA GLU A 34 -9.15 -2.85 13.27
C GLU A 34 -8.19 -3.20 14.43
N ASN A 35 -6.91 -3.45 14.14
CA ASN A 35 -5.89 -3.77 15.13
C ASN A 35 -4.77 -2.72 15.09
N GLU A 36 -5.05 -1.49 15.51
CA GLU A 36 -4.08 -0.35 15.47
C GLU A 36 -2.82 -0.58 16.32
N ASP A 37 -2.86 -1.50 17.27
CA ASP A 37 -1.71 -1.89 18.09
C ASP A 37 -0.78 -2.91 17.41
N ASP A 38 -1.21 -3.51 16.31
CA ASP A 38 -0.36 -4.42 15.56
C ASP A 38 0.82 -3.69 14.92
N ILE A 39 1.99 -4.28 15.11
CA ILE A 39 3.23 -3.82 14.48
C ILE A 39 3.45 -4.62 13.20
N TYR A 40 3.67 -3.90 12.11
CA TYR A 40 3.98 -4.48 10.82
C TYR A 40 5.41 -4.14 10.41
N THR A 41 6.01 -4.99 9.58
CA THR A 41 7.30 -4.73 8.97
C THR A 41 7.11 -4.36 7.51
N VAL A 42 7.74 -3.28 7.05
CA VAL A 42 7.77 -2.93 5.63
C VAL A 42 8.67 -3.91 4.87
N VAL A 43 8.10 -4.63 3.90
CA VAL A 43 8.76 -5.69 3.14
C VAL A 43 8.87 -5.38 1.65
N GLY A 44 8.44 -4.19 1.21
CA GLY A 44 8.62 -3.76 -0.17
C GLY A 44 7.77 -2.55 -0.54
N VAL A 45 7.84 -2.20 -1.82
CA VAL A 45 7.07 -1.10 -2.41
C VAL A 45 6.42 -1.64 -3.69
N THR A 46 5.18 -1.24 -3.94
CA THR A 46 4.47 -1.54 -5.18
C THR A 46 3.58 -0.35 -5.54
N ALA A 47 2.64 -0.56 -6.47
CA ALA A 47 1.65 0.45 -6.81
C ALA A 47 0.23 -0.13 -6.85
N ILE A 48 -0.75 0.73 -6.56
CA ILE A 48 -2.16 0.53 -6.90
C ILE A 48 -2.47 1.45 -8.07
N ASN A 49 -3.06 0.89 -9.13
CA ASN A 49 -3.50 1.66 -10.29
C ASN A 49 -5.00 1.95 -10.16
N GLU A 50 -5.38 3.20 -10.42
CA GLU A 50 -6.75 3.63 -10.64
C GLU A 50 -7.01 3.88 -12.13
N GLY A 51 -8.27 3.74 -12.54
CA GLY A 51 -8.71 4.05 -13.89
C GLY A 51 -9.68 3.03 -14.48
N TYR A 52 -10.04 3.24 -15.75
CA TYR A 52 -11.12 2.54 -16.43
C TYR A 52 -10.71 1.21 -17.05
N THR A 53 -11.68 0.31 -17.15
CA THR A 53 -11.73 -0.83 -18.08
C THR A 53 -12.85 -0.55 -19.08
N GLU A 54 -12.66 0.39 -20.00
CA GLU A 54 -13.56 0.50 -21.15
C GLU A 54 -12.87 -0.06 -22.39
N TYR A 55 -13.56 -1.01 -23.03
CA TYR A 55 -13.25 -1.52 -24.35
C TYR A 55 -13.68 -0.44 -25.36
N ASP A 56 -12.73 0.37 -25.82
CA ASP A 56 -12.89 1.08 -27.08
C ASP A 56 -12.38 0.20 -28.23
N GLU A 57 -12.85 0.46 -29.45
CA GLU A 57 -12.55 -0.24 -30.71
C GLU A 57 -11.03 -0.35 -31.01
N SER A 58 -10.21 0.37 -30.23
CA SER A 58 -8.75 0.41 -30.26
C SER A 58 -8.03 -0.57 -29.30
N ALA A 59 -8.75 -1.24 -28.39
CA ALA A 59 -8.24 -2.22 -27.41
C ALA A 59 -7.12 -1.72 -26.45
N TYR A 60 -7.14 -0.45 -26.02
CA TYR A 60 -6.15 0.09 -25.08
C TYR A 60 -6.69 0.30 -23.66
N PHE A 61 -5.82 0.05 -22.66
CA PHE A 61 -6.07 0.33 -21.25
C PHE A 61 -5.63 1.76 -20.91
N VAL A 62 -6.52 2.60 -20.39
CA VAL A 62 -6.16 3.93 -19.88
C VAL A 62 -6.02 3.87 -18.35
N MET A 63 -4.77 3.76 -17.89
CA MET A 63 -4.44 4.00 -16.48
C MET A 63 -4.50 5.50 -16.22
N THR A 64 -5.34 5.95 -15.30
CA THR A 64 -5.47 7.38 -14.99
C THR A 64 -4.50 7.79 -13.91
N ASP A 65 -4.38 6.97 -12.85
CA ASP A 65 -3.52 7.31 -11.70
C ASP A 65 -2.78 6.08 -11.16
N ARG A 66 -1.56 6.30 -10.66
CA ARG A 66 -0.72 5.27 -10.06
C ARG A 66 -0.25 5.72 -8.68
N HIS A 67 -0.73 5.04 -7.66
CA HIS A 67 -0.43 5.32 -6.26
C HIS A 67 0.71 4.42 -5.79
N LYS A 68 1.82 5.02 -5.36
CA LYS A 68 2.89 4.28 -4.68
C LYS A 68 2.38 3.80 -3.32
N VAL A 69 2.54 2.52 -3.03
CA VAL A 69 2.15 1.91 -1.74
C VAL A 69 3.28 1.06 -1.18
N TYR A 70 3.36 0.96 0.13
CA TYR A 70 4.29 0.08 0.83
C TYR A 70 3.61 -1.26 1.12
N LEU A 71 4.35 -2.35 0.96
CA LEU A 71 3.93 -3.68 1.38
C LEU A 71 4.36 -3.89 2.81
N VAL A 72 3.42 -4.21 3.68
CA VAL A 72 3.69 -4.48 5.09
C VAL A 72 3.19 -5.86 5.50
N ALA A 73 3.89 -6.50 6.42
CA ALA A 73 3.55 -7.84 6.89
C ALA A 73 3.81 -7.97 8.39
N LYS A 74 2.92 -8.66 9.10
CA LYS A 74 3.11 -9.09 10.49
C LYS A 74 3.80 -10.46 10.58
N SER A 75 3.65 -11.28 9.55
CA SER A 75 4.22 -12.63 9.44
C SER A 75 4.41 -13.02 7.97
N ILE A 76 4.99 -14.20 7.72
CA ILE A 76 5.33 -14.69 6.36
C ILE A 76 4.08 -14.88 5.46
N GLY A 77 2.88 -14.94 6.04
CA GLY A 77 1.65 -15.26 5.30
C GLY A 77 1.03 -14.08 4.55
N ARG A 78 0.52 -13.08 5.28
CA ARG A 78 -0.33 -12.02 4.71
C ARG A 78 0.43 -10.71 4.60
N ARG A 79 0.41 -10.12 3.41
CA ARG A 79 0.92 -8.79 3.11
C ARG A 79 -0.24 -7.85 2.88
N PHE A 80 -0.11 -6.64 3.37
CA PHE A 80 -1.06 -5.56 3.18
C PHE A 80 -0.37 -4.42 2.45
N LYS A 81 -1.15 -3.61 1.75
CA LYS A 81 -0.65 -2.38 1.13
C LYS A 81 -1.05 -1.22 2.02
N ILE A 82 -0.20 -0.23 2.14
CA ILE A 82 -0.48 1.01 2.88
C ILE A 82 0.07 2.20 2.08
N LEU A 83 -0.57 3.35 2.22
CA LEU A 83 0.01 4.59 1.71
C LEU A 83 1.02 5.14 2.72
N GLU A 84 1.84 6.10 2.28
CA GLU A 84 2.87 6.69 3.13
C GLU A 84 2.27 7.45 4.31
N GLU A 85 1.15 8.15 4.09
CA GLU A 85 0.48 8.94 5.13
C GLU A 85 -0.23 8.10 6.20
N ASP A 86 -0.51 6.83 5.91
CA ASP A 86 -1.21 5.90 6.82
C ASP A 86 -0.25 5.07 7.68
N MET A 87 1.05 5.38 7.59
CA MET A 87 2.15 4.69 8.23
C MET A 87 2.77 5.56 9.33
N ASP A 88 2.80 5.05 10.56
CA ASP A 88 3.56 5.66 11.64
C ASP A 88 4.83 4.83 11.91
N LEU A 89 6.00 5.42 11.68
CA LEU A 89 7.28 4.77 11.93
C LEU A 89 7.55 4.64 13.43
N LEU A 90 7.96 3.44 13.84
CA LEU A 90 8.45 3.22 15.20
C LEU A 90 9.94 3.53 15.24
N GLU A 91 10.31 4.70 15.79
CA GLU A 91 11.70 5.05 16.05
C GLU A 91 12.29 4.08 17.10
N GLY A 92 13.39 3.39 16.75
CA GLY A 92 14.07 2.44 17.63
C GLY A 92 14.22 1.02 17.08
N ALA A 93 13.51 0.64 16.01
CA ALA A 93 13.76 -0.62 15.28
C ALA A 93 14.95 -0.47 14.32
N THR A 94 16.09 0.00 14.83
CA THR A 94 17.38 -0.10 14.16
C THR A 94 17.90 -1.48 14.50
N ASN A 95 18.05 -2.35 13.50
CA ASN A 95 18.86 -3.55 13.67
C ASN A 95 20.31 -3.08 13.90
N GLU A 96 20.68 -2.86 15.15
CA GLU A 96 22.08 -2.88 15.55
C GLU A 96 22.61 -4.26 15.18
N ARG A 97 23.49 -4.30 14.18
CA ARG A 97 24.28 -5.45 13.78
C ARG A 97 25.73 -5.13 14.00
#